data_AF-A0A7J6HGG3-F1
#
_entry.id   AF-A0A7J6HGG3-F1
#
_cell.length_a   1.000
_cell.length_b   1.000
_cell.length_c   1.000
_cell.angle_alpha   90.00
_cell.angle_beta   90.00
_cell.angle_gamma   90.00
#
_symmetry.space_group_name_H-M   'P 1'
#
loop_
_entity.id
_entity.type
_entity.pdbx_description
1 polymer ?
#
loop_
_entity_poly.entity_id
_entity_poly.type
_entity_poly.pdbx_seq_one_letter_code
_entity_poly.pdbx_strand_id
1 'polypeptide(L)'
;MLEFDRSGYNTAMTLDKSLPSSASDVFSTWWKQFWGLKIPRKILHFAWRGFHEILQTRIGLEKRKIVSNNSCELCGFGGESNAHAIFWCPFAQEIWKLLEFTFLHEVREVIDFKNVILYAAEVVEKDLFEKIIISAWAIWTERNKITQGQHLGQPQQIVNWIDSYYGTVVSARDGAKVSSLPIQRNRNNSEVLHRDPQEEQRHTILMVDAAVLNNTSSVGLGAIILSEDRRVRAAVCKPLKGRQIFIF
;
A
#
# COMPACT_ATOMS: atom_id res chain seq x y z
N MET A 1 -21.17 30.13 1.03
CA MET A 1 -19.86 30.40 1.64
C MET A 1 -19.76 29.51 2.86
N LEU A 2 -19.17 28.32 2.71
CA LEU A 2 -18.95 27.36 3.80
C LEU A 2 -17.50 26.87 3.63
N GLU A 3 -16.60 27.44 4.43
CA GLU A 3 -15.22 27.00 4.54
C GLU A 3 -15.18 25.66 5.26
N PHE A 4 -14.78 24.60 4.54
CA PHE A 4 -14.39 23.33 5.13
C PHE A 4 -12.91 23.39 5.51
N ASP A 5 -12.70 23.67 6.79
CA ASP A 5 -11.79 23.00 7.72
C ASP A 5 -10.34 22.67 7.25
N ARG A 6 -9.44 23.64 7.44
CA ARG A 6 -7.97 23.45 7.47
C ARG A 6 -7.43 23.09 8.87
N SER A 7 -8.27 22.74 9.85
CA SER A 7 -7.88 22.66 11.27
C SER A 7 -7.13 21.37 11.65
N GLY A 8 -7.46 20.23 11.03
CA GLY A 8 -6.93 18.93 11.48
C GLY A 8 -5.39 18.77 11.41
N TYR A 9 -4.74 19.32 10.39
CA TYR A 9 -3.28 19.23 10.22
C TYR A 9 -2.52 20.08 11.26
N ASN A 10 -3.04 21.26 11.58
CA ASN A 10 -2.39 22.14 12.56
C ASN A 10 -2.52 21.57 13.97
N THR A 11 -3.68 21.00 14.33
CA THR A 11 -3.89 20.36 15.63
C THR A 11 -2.99 19.13 15.82
N ALA A 12 -2.81 18.31 14.78
CA ALA A 12 -1.85 17.19 14.83
C ALA A 12 -0.41 17.68 15.01
N MET A 13 0.00 18.75 14.30
CA MET A 13 1.31 19.39 14.44
C MET A 13 1.52 20.07 15.80
N THR A 14 0.46 20.54 16.47
CA THR A 14 0.57 21.14 17.81
C THR A 14 0.63 20.09 18.91
N LEU A 15 -0.05 18.95 18.74
CA LEU A 15 0.05 17.82 19.66
C LEU A 15 1.43 17.15 19.60
N ASP A 16 2.05 17.07 18.42
CA ASP A 16 3.39 16.48 18.23
C ASP A 16 4.50 17.25 18.97
N LYS A 17 4.33 18.57 19.17
CA LYS A 17 5.26 19.42 19.95
C LYS A 17 5.24 19.17 21.46
N SER A 18 4.25 18.41 21.97
CA SER A 18 4.10 18.12 23.40
C SER A 18 4.77 16.82 23.85
N LEU A 19 5.28 16.02 22.91
CA LEU A 19 6.05 14.82 23.19
C LEU A 19 7.54 15.18 23.35
N PRO A 20 8.30 14.48 24.21
CA PRO A 20 9.73 14.72 24.33
C PRO A 20 10.39 14.61 22.95
N SER A 21 11.09 15.68 22.54
CA SER A 21 11.66 15.92 21.21
C SER A 21 12.34 14.69 20.58
N SER A 22 12.98 13.86 21.41
CA SER A 22 13.70 12.66 20.99
C SER A 22 12.80 11.59 20.35
N ALA A 23 11.56 11.40 20.84
CA ALA A 23 10.67 10.36 20.30
C ALA A 23 10.10 10.76 18.92
N SER A 24 9.77 12.04 18.74
CA SER A 24 9.28 12.57 17.45
C SER A 24 10.39 12.49 16.38
N ASP A 25 11.64 12.80 16.75
CA ASP A 25 12.81 12.69 15.85
C ASP A 25 13.12 11.24 15.45
N VAL A 26 12.99 10.28 16.37
CA VAL A 26 13.17 8.85 16.09
C VAL A 26 12.12 8.34 15.11
N PHE A 27 10.82 8.61 15.34
CA PHE A 27 9.78 8.19 14.41
C PHE A 27 9.87 8.91 13.06
N SER A 28 10.26 10.18 13.04
CA SER A 28 10.51 10.92 11.80
C SER A 28 11.61 10.27 10.95
N THR A 29 12.72 9.88 11.59
CA THR A 29 13.83 9.19 10.93
C THR A 29 13.41 7.81 10.43
N TRP A 30 12.70 7.05 11.26
CA TRP A 30 12.20 5.72 10.90
C TRP A 30 11.25 5.79 9.71
N TRP A 31 10.29 6.73 9.70
CA TRP A 31 9.38 6.90 8.57
C TRP A 31 10.10 7.30 7.29
N LYS A 32 11.13 8.16 7.36
CA LYS A 32 11.96 8.48 6.18
C LYS A 32 12.60 7.22 5.59
N GLN A 33 13.12 6.33 6.43
CA GLN A 33 13.70 5.05 6.00
C GLN A 33 12.63 4.10 5.43
N PHE A 34 11.48 3.98 6.11
CA PHE A 34 10.36 3.16 5.69
C PHE A 34 9.80 3.59 4.33
N TRP A 35 9.59 4.90 4.11
CA TRP A 35 9.18 5.42 2.81
C TRP A 35 10.31 5.38 1.77
N GLY A 36 11.55 5.08 2.16
CA GLY A 36 12.69 4.83 1.28
C GLY A 36 12.89 3.36 0.89
N LEU A 37 12.02 2.45 1.34
CA LEU A 37 12.00 1.06 0.89
C LEU A 37 11.63 1.00 -0.60
N LYS A 38 12.24 0.04 -1.31
CA LYS A 38 12.10 -0.12 -2.76
C LYS A 38 11.03 -1.15 -3.13
N ILE A 39 9.89 -1.04 -2.46
CA ILE A 39 8.70 -1.85 -2.74
C ILE A 39 7.54 -0.95 -3.19
N PRO A 40 6.51 -1.49 -3.85
CA PRO A 40 5.39 -0.70 -4.36
C PRO A 40 4.69 0.13 -3.28
N ARG A 41 4.38 1.39 -3.60
CA ARG A 41 3.77 2.36 -2.67
C ARG A 41 2.47 1.88 -2.03
N LYS A 42 1.68 1.09 -2.75
CA LYS A 42 0.44 0.48 -2.22
C LYS A 42 0.70 -0.43 -1.02
N ILE A 43 1.83 -1.15 -1.01
CA ILE A 43 2.23 -2.09 0.04
C ILE A 43 2.76 -1.31 1.25
N LEU A 44 3.55 -0.26 1.02
CA LEU A 44 3.98 0.66 2.09
C LEU A 44 2.78 1.34 2.78
N HIS A 45 1.81 1.80 1.99
CA HIS A 45 0.61 2.41 2.54
C HIS A 45 -0.22 1.40 3.35
N PHE A 46 -0.30 0.14 2.92
CA PHE A 46 -0.91 -0.93 3.72
C PHE A 46 -0.20 -1.08 5.08
N ALA A 47 1.13 -1.21 5.10
CA ALA A 47 1.87 -1.38 6.34
C ALA A 47 1.76 -0.14 7.25
N TRP A 48 1.73 1.07 6.68
CA TRP A 48 1.40 2.30 7.43
C TRP A 48 0.01 2.22 8.08
N ARG A 49 -1.01 1.75 7.36
CA ARG A 49 -2.36 1.53 7.93
C ARG A 49 -2.35 0.47 9.02
N GLY A 50 -1.57 -0.60 8.85
CA GLY A 50 -1.34 -1.63 9.86
C GLY A 50 -0.77 -1.04 11.15
N PHE A 51 0.30 -0.26 11.01
CA PHE A 51 1.02 0.41 12.10
C PHE A 51 0.13 1.32 12.95
N HIS A 52 -0.87 1.96 12.32
CA HIS A 52 -1.80 2.87 13.00
C HIS A 52 -3.15 2.22 13.38
N GLU A 53 -3.26 0.89 13.34
CA GLU A 53 -4.51 0.18 13.68
C GLU A 53 -5.73 0.60 12.81
N ILE A 54 -5.48 0.94 11.52
CA ILE A 54 -6.49 1.44 10.56
C ILE A 54 -7.09 0.32 9.69
N LEU A 55 -6.48 -0.86 9.66
CA LEU A 55 -7.00 -1.99 8.88
C LEU A 55 -8.40 -2.41 9.36
N GLN A 56 -9.19 -2.99 8.46
CA GLN A 56 -10.58 -3.37 8.72
C GLN A 56 -10.65 -4.76 9.37
N THR A 57 -10.02 -4.91 10.53
CA THR A 57 -10.05 -6.14 11.31
C THR A 57 -11.34 -6.24 12.14
N ARG A 58 -11.70 -7.44 12.59
CA ARG A 58 -12.95 -7.63 13.34
C ARG A 58 -12.99 -6.84 14.66
N ILE A 59 -11.88 -6.71 15.38
CA ILE A 59 -11.80 -5.79 16.54
C ILE A 59 -12.06 -4.34 16.10
N GLY A 60 -11.48 -3.90 14.99
CA GLY A 60 -11.68 -2.55 14.46
C GLY A 60 -13.14 -2.28 14.07
N LEU A 61 -13.82 -3.27 13.49
CA LEU A 61 -15.22 -3.20 13.12
C LEU A 61 -16.16 -3.22 14.33
N GLU A 62 -15.85 -4.03 15.35
CA GLU A 62 -16.59 -4.07 16.61
C GLU A 62 -16.50 -2.72 17.35
N LYS A 63 -15.31 -2.11 17.42
CA LYS A 63 -15.12 -0.76 17.98
C LYS A 63 -15.99 0.30 17.29
N ARG A 64 -16.26 0.12 15.99
CA ARG A 64 -17.16 0.98 15.19
C ARG A 64 -18.63 0.54 15.24
N LYS A 65 -18.97 -0.48 16.04
CA LYS A 65 -20.30 -1.08 16.19
C LYS A 65 -20.89 -1.62 14.88
N ILE A 66 -20.03 -2.07 13.96
CA ILE A 66 -20.43 -2.64 12.66
C ILE A 66 -20.70 -4.15 12.78
N VAL A 67 -19.93 -4.84 13.62
CA VAL A 67 -20.08 -6.28 13.91
C VAL A 67 -20.18 -6.51 15.41
N SER A 68 -20.87 -7.58 15.81
CA SER A 68 -21.02 -7.99 17.22
C SER A 68 -20.05 -9.09 17.64
N ASN A 69 -19.39 -9.74 16.68
CA ASN A 69 -18.39 -10.78 16.93
C ASN A 69 -17.04 -10.33 16.38
N ASN A 70 -16.03 -10.29 17.26
CA ASN A 70 -14.67 -9.91 16.92
C ASN A 70 -13.74 -11.09 16.58
N SER A 71 -14.24 -12.33 16.58
CA SER A 71 -13.46 -13.51 16.26
C SER A 71 -12.89 -13.48 14.85
N CYS A 72 -11.66 -13.97 14.68
CA CYS A 72 -11.04 -14.15 13.38
C CYS A 72 -11.85 -15.10 12.50
N GLU A 73 -12.15 -14.69 11.26
CA GLU A 73 -12.93 -15.51 10.30
C GLU A 73 -12.18 -16.76 9.86
N LEU A 74 -10.85 -16.74 9.93
CA LEU A 74 -10.01 -17.83 9.43
C LEU A 74 -9.83 -18.94 10.45
N CYS A 75 -9.55 -18.59 11.71
CA CYS A 75 -9.27 -19.58 12.75
C CYS A 75 -10.37 -19.69 13.82
N GLY A 76 -11.31 -18.74 13.89
CA GLY A 76 -12.37 -18.75 14.90
C GLY A 76 -11.94 -18.39 16.32
N PHE A 77 -10.66 -18.09 16.55
CA PHE A 77 -10.10 -17.80 17.88
C PHE A 77 -9.62 -16.35 18.01
N GLY A 78 -9.68 -15.84 19.25
CA GLY A 78 -9.17 -14.51 19.63
C GLY A 78 -9.94 -13.36 18.99
N GLY A 79 -9.78 -12.15 19.54
CA GLY A 79 -10.20 -10.95 18.82
C GLY A 79 -9.24 -10.68 17.67
N GLU A 80 -9.72 -10.59 16.44
CA GLU A 80 -8.90 -10.30 15.26
C GLU A 80 -8.41 -8.85 15.33
N SER A 81 -7.20 -8.64 15.84
CA SER A 81 -6.42 -7.40 15.71
C SER A 81 -5.60 -7.39 14.42
N ASN A 82 -4.95 -6.27 14.10
CA ASN A 82 -4.01 -6.24 12.97
C ASN A 82 -2.86 -7.23 13.18
N ALA A 83 -2.35 -7.33 14.41
CA ALA A 83 -1.29 -8.27 14.74
C ALA A 83 -1.75 -9.72 14.60
N HIS A 84 -2.97 -10.04 15.06
CA HIS A 84 -3.53 -11.37 14.89
C HIS A 84 -3.73 -11.70 13.40
N ALA A 85 -4.38 -10.83 12.63
CA ALA A 85 -4.70 -11.09 11.23
C ALA A 85 -3.45 -11.35 10.37
N ILE A 86 -2.32 -10.73 10.71
CA ILE A 86 -1.10 -10.74 9.89
C ILE A 86 -0.01 -11.65 10.44
N PHE A 87 0.12 -11.75 11.76
CA PHE A 87 1.20 -12.50 12.39
C PHE A 87 0.66 -13.73 13.10
N TRP A 88 -0.33 -13.61 14.01
CA TRP A 88 -0.67 -14.70 14.94
C TRP A 88 -1.73 -15.68 14.46
N CYS A 89 -2.49 -15.36 13.43
CA CYS A 89 -3.47 -16.28 12.86
C CYS A 89 -2.77 -17.57 12.40
N PRO A 90 -3.29 -18.78 12.73
CA PRO A 90 -2.70 -20.04 12.27
C PRO A 90 -2.41 -20.09 10.77
N PHE A 91 -3.29 -19.51 9.94
CA PHE A 91 -3.08 -19.37 8.50
C PHE A 91 -1.85 -18.52 8.17
N ALA A 92 -1.68 -17.38 8.84
CA ALA A 92 -0.52 -16.52 8.67
C ALA A 92 0.77 -17.19 9.17
N GLN A 93 0.71 -17.87 10.32
CA GLN A 93 1.83 -18.60 10.92
C GLN A 93 2.39 -19.68 9.98
N GLU A 94 1.53 -20.38 9.25
CA GLU A 94 1.96 -21.36 8.25
C GLU A 94 2.78 -20.71 7.13
N ILE A 95 2.34 -19.56 6.63
CA ILE A 95 3.04 -18.79 5.59
C ILE A 95 4.39 -18.28 6.11
N TRP A 96 4.44 -17.71 7.33
CA TRP A 96 5.70 -17.24 7.93
C TRP A 96 6.72 -18.36 8.15
N LYS A 97 6.25 -19.55 8.54
CA LYS A 97 7.08 -20.74 8.69
C LYS A 97 7.67 -21.19 7.36
N LEU A 98 6.86 -21.25 6.31
CA LEU A 98 7.29 -21.63 4.96
C LEU A 98 8.27 -20.62 4.34
N LEU A 99 8.18 -19.34 4.72
CA LEU A 99 9.12 -18.29 4.32
C LEU A 99 10.41 -18.24 5.17
N GLU A 100 10.54 -19.12 6.17
CA GLU A 100 11.68 -19.18 7.09
C GLU A 100 11.84 -17.93 7.98
N PHE A 101 10.78 -17.13 8.18
CA PHE A 101 10.76 -16.01 9.13
C PHE A 101 10.28 -16.47 10.51
N THR A 102 10.95 -17.47 11.08
CA THR A 102 10.52 -18.14 12.34
C THR A 102 10.51 -17.23 13.57
N PHE A 103 11.26 -16.13 13.58
CA PHE A 103 11.17 -15.14 14.67
C PHE A 103 9.78 -14.48 14.75
N LEU A 104 9.01 -14.48 13.65
CA LEU A 104 7.61 -14.06 13.61
C LEU A 104 6.63 -15.16 14.06
N HIS A 105 7.13 -16.32 14.50
CA HIS A 105 6.34 -17.40 15.11
C HIS A 105 6.48 -17.39 16.65
N GLU A 106 7.61 -16.95 17.17
CA GLU A 106 7.93 -17.04 18.60
C GLU A 106 7.35 -15.90 19.44
N VAL A 107 6.97 -14.79 18.80
CA VAL A 107 6.38 -13.64 19.46
C VAL A 107 4.89 -13.93 19.74
N ARG A 108 4.51 -14.23 20.99
CA ARG A 108 3.12 -14.58 21.34
C ARG A 108 2.28 -13.36 21.73
N GLU A 109 1.08 -13.27 21.13
CA GLU A 109 -0.21 -12.62 21.49
C GLU A 109 -0.30 -11.27 22.22
N VAL A 110 0.79 -10.61 22.63
CA VAL A 110 0.72 -9.33 23.37
C VAL A 110 1.33 -8.16 22.58
N ILE A 111 1.98 -8.45 21.45
CA ILE A 111 2.65 -7.44 20.63
C ILE A 111 1.70 -6.96 19.51
N ASP A 112 1.50 -5.65 19.42
CA ASP A 112 0.72 -5.01 18.36
C ASP A 112 1.48 -4.98 17.02
N PHE A 113 0.77 -4.64 15.94
CA PHE A 113 1.35 -4.65 14.59
C PHE A 113 2.57 -3.74 14.51
N LYS A 114 2.49 -2.56 15.15
CA LYS A 114 3.56 -1.56 15.20
C LYS A 114 4.85 -2.17 15.75
N ASN A 115 4.80 -2.78 16.93
CA ASN A 115 5.99 -3.28 17.59
C ASN A 115 6.61 -4.47 16.85
N VAL A 116 5.81 -5.32 16.19
CA VAL A 116 6.34 -6.38 15.31
C VAL A 116 7.11 -5.78 14.13
N ILE A 117 6.58 -4.75 13.47
CA ILE A 117 7.24 -4.11 12.33
C ILE A 117 8.51 -3.37 12.75
N LEU A 118 8.50 -2.69 13.90
CA LEU A 118 9.69 -2.03 14.44
C LEU A 118 10.79 -3.06 14.77
N TYR A 119 10.42 -4.15 15.45
CA TYR A 119 11.35 -5.23 15.77
C TYR A 119 11.93 -5.89 14.52
N ALA A 120 11.08 -6.23 13.54
CA ALA A 120 11.54 -6.79 12.27
C ALA A 120 12.53 -5.87 11.55
N ALA A 121 12.28 -4.55 11.53
CA ALA A 121 13.18 -3.57 10.91
C ALA A 121 14.55 -3.50 11.61
N GLU A 122 14.64 -3.87 12.89
CA GLU A 122 15.86 -3.85 13.69
C GLU A 122 16.67 -5.14 13.53
N VAL A 123 16.00 -6.30 13.47
CA VAL A 123 16.68 -7.61 13.51
C VAL A 123 17.00 -8.22 12.15
N VAL A 124 16.42 -7.71 11.06
CA VAL A 124 16.71 -8.21 9.71
C VAL A 124 17.30 -7.13 8.80
N GLU A 125 18.04 -7.57 7.78
CA GLU A 125 18.54 -6.68 6.74
C GLU A 125 17.40 -6.07 5.91
N LYS A 126 17.69 -4.93 5.26
CA LYS A 126 16.71 -4.16 4.48
C LYS A 126 15.95 -5.01 3.45
N ASP A 127 16.64 -5.87 2.71
CA ASP A 127 16.02 -6.70 1.67
C ASP A 127 15.07 -7.76 2.28
N LEU A 128 15.43 -8.35 3.41
CA LEU A 128 14.54 -9.25 4.16
C LEU A 128 13.34 -8.49 4.74
N PHE A 129 13.55 -7.27 5.24
CA PHE A 129 12.46 -6.42 5.73
C PHE A 129 11.48 -6.05 4.61
N GLU A 130 11.98 -5.71 3.41
CA GLU A 130 11.15 -5.49 2.21
C GLU A 130 10.30 -6.73 1.90
N LYS A 131 10.89 -7.93 1.96
CA LYS A 131 10.17 -9.20 1.77
C LYS A 131 9.11 -9.42 2.86
N ILE A 132 9.41 -9.15 4.13
CA ILE A 132 8.44 -9.24 5.24
C ILE A 132 7.23 -8.33 5.00
N ILE A 133 7.45 -7.07 4.60
CA ILE A 133 6.35 -6.12 4.34
C ILE A 133 5.47 -6.58 3.16
N ILE A 134 6.08 -7.16 2.11
CA ILE A 134 5.36 -7.77 0.99
C ILE A 134 4.54 -8.99 1.47
N SER A 135 5.13 -9.87 2.26
CA SER A 135 4.46 -11.06 2.81
C SER A 135 3.27 -10.68 3.68
N ALA A 136 3.43 -9.68 4.56
CA ALA A 136 2.34 -9.16 5.38
C ALA A 136 1.17 -8.65 4.53
N TRP A 137 1.47 -7.96 3.42
CA TRP A 137 0.45 -7.52 2.48
C TRP A 137 -0.24 -8.68 1.73
N ALA A 138 0.52 -9.71 1.36
CA ALA A 138 -0.02 -10.92 0.75
C ALA A 138 -1.01 -11.62 1.68
N ILE A 139 -0.62 -11.84 2.94
CA ILE A 139 -1.45 -12.43 3.99
C ILE A 139 -2.74 -11.62 4.18
N TRP A 140 -2.63 -10.29 4.29
CA TRP A 140 -3.80 -9.41 4.37
C TRP A 140 -4.73 -9.54 3.17
N THR A 141 -4.15 -9.62 1.97
CA THR A 141 -4.91 -9.73 0.72
C THR A 141 -5.67 -11.05 0.66
N GLU A 142 -5.05 -12.16 1.05
CA GLU A 142 -5.70 -13.47 1.16
C GLU A 142 -6.81 -13.45 2.21
N ARG A 143 -6.56 -12.88 3.40
CA ARG A 143 -7.60 -12.75 4.44
C ARG A 143 -8.83 -11.98 3.95
N ASN A 144 -8.64 -10.94 3.16
CA ASN A 144 -9.76 -10.14 2.62
C ASN A 144 -10.59 -10.88 1.57
N LYS A 145 -10.05 -11.93 0.94
CA LYS A 145 -10.82 -12.78 0.02
C LYS A 145 -12.01 -13.41 0.73
N ILE A 146 -11.84 -13.85 1.98
CA ILE A 146 -12.92 -14.45 2.77
C ILE A 146 -14.05 -13.44 3.03
N THR A 147 -13.73 -12.19 3.37
CA THR A 147 -14.74 -11.13 3.54
C THR A 147 -15.54 -10.90 2.25
N GLN A 148 -14.92 -11.16 1.10
CA GLN A 148 -15.52 -11.03 -0.24
C GLN A 148 -16.21 -12.32 -0.73
N GLY A 149 -16.28 -13.38 0.09
CA GLY A 149 -16.87 -14.67 -0.28
C GLY A 149 -16.01 -15.49 -1.25
N GLN A 150 -14.72 -15.20 -1.36
CA GLN A 150 -13.76 -15.96 -2.16
C GLN A 150 -13.02 -16.99 -1.30
N HIS A 151 -12.38 -17.97 -1.95
CA HIS A 151 -11.57 -19.00 -1.28
C HIS A 151 -10.12 -18.55 -1.03
N LEU A 152 -9.53 -19.02 0.07
CA LEU A 152 -8.11 -18.84 0.35
C LEU A 152 -7.26 -19.65 -0.62
N GLY A 153 -6.11 -19.08 -1.02
CA GLY A 153 -5.04 -19.86 -1.61
C GLY A 153 -4.43 -20.84 -0.59
N GLN A 154 -3.82 -21.91 -1.09
CA GLN A 154 -3.01 -22.77 -0.23
C GLN A 154 -1.75 -22.02 0.23
N PRO A 155 -1.31 -22.14 1.50
CA PRO A 155 -0.13 -21.42 2.02
C PRO A 155 1.11 -21.53 1.13
N GLN A 156 1.41 -22.73 0.61
CA GLN A 156 2.53 -22.91 -0.32
C GLN A 156 2.39 -22.12 -1.63
N GLN A 157 1.17 -21.98 -2.17
CA GLN A 157 0.93 -21.18 -3.38
C GLN A 157 1.17 -19.69 -3.11
N ILE A 158 0.77 -19.22 -1.93
CA ILE A 158 0.98 -17.84 -1.49
C ILE A 158 2.48 -17.56 -1.30
N VAL A 159 3.24 -18.52 -0.76
CA VAL A 159 4.70 -18.40 -0.64
C VAL A 159 5.38 -18.33 -2.00
N ASN A 160 5.03 -19.24 -2.91
CA ASN A 160 5.56 -19.22 -4.27
C ASN A 160 5.26 -17.89 -4.98
N TRP A 161 4.07 -17.33 -4.73
CA TRP A 161 3.68 -16.01 -5.21
C TRP A 161 4.56 -14.90 -4.62
N ILE A 162 4.76 -14.89 -3.30
CA ILE A 162 5.60 -13.90 -2.60
C ILE A 162 7.01 -13.91 -3.18
N ASP A 163 7.61 -15.08 -3.35
CA ASP A 163 8.98 -15.22 -3.88
C ASP A 163 9.09 -14.70 -5.32
N SER A 164 8.13 -15.07 -6.19
CA SER A 164 8.07 -14.59 -7.57
C SER A 164 7.87 -13.06 -7.64
N TYR A 165 6.96 -12.53 -6.84
CA TYR A 165 6.67 -11.11 -6.77
C TYR A 165 7.87 -10.32 -6.25
N TYR A 166 8.51 -10.79 -5.18
CA TYR A 166 9.70 -10.17 -4.63
C TYR A 166 10.84 -10.18 -5.66
N GLY A 167 11.08 -11.31 -6.34
CA GLY A 167 12.07 -11.39 -7.43
C GLY A 167 11.80 -10.39 -8.56
N THR A 168 10.53 -10.16 -8.90
CA THR A 168 10.12 -9.15 -9.89
C THR A 168 10.43 -7.73 -9.42
N VAL A 169 10.13 -7.41 -8.15
CA VAL A 169 10.43 -6.10 -7.54
C VAL A 169 11.94 -5.83 -7.53
N VAL A 170 12.74 -6.83 -7.14
CA VAL A 170 14.21 -6.75 -7.14
C VAL A 170 14.74 -6.53 -8.57
N SER A 171 14.26 -7.31 -9.52
CA SER A 171 14.70 -7.22 -10.93
C SER A 171 14.35 -5.88 -11.56
N ALA A 172 13.16 -5.34 -11.30
CA ALA A 172 12.76 -4.02 -11.79
C ALA A 172 13.64 -2.89 -11.19
N ARG A 173 14.02 -3.04 -9.91
CA ARG A 173 14.93 -2.12 -9.20
C ARG A 173 16.33 -2.09 -9.80
N ASP A 174 16.87 -3.25 -10.21
CA ASP A 174 18.22 -3.32 -10.79
C ASP A 174 18.23 -3.04 -12.30
N GLY A 175 17.17 -3.40 -13.04
CA GLY A 175 16.99 -3.00 -14.44
C GLY A 175 16.91 -1.48 -14.63
N ALA A 176 16.33 -0.76 -13.68
CA ALA A 176 16.32 0.71 -13.68
C ALA A 176 17.73 1.32 -13.57
N LYS A 177 18.71 0.63 -12.97
CA LYS A 177 20.09 1.10 -12.85
C LYS A 177 20.90 0.97 -14.14
N VAL A 178 20.51 0.10 -15.08
CA VAL A 178 21.26 -0.17 -16.33
C VAL A 178 20.86 0.78 -17.48
N SER A 179 19.81 1.59 -17.32
CA SER A 179 19.26 2.44 -18.38
C SER A 179 19.84 3.86 -18.47
N SER A 180 21.03 4.13 -17.92
CA SER A 180 21.75 5.39 -18.18
C SER A 180 22.72 5.24 -19.36
N LEU A 181 22.20 5.01 -20.56
CA LEU A 181 22.96 5.28 -21.79
C LEU A 181 22.89 6.79 -22.09
N PRO A 182 23.97 7.43 -22.56
CA PRO A 182 23.94 8.84 -22.90
C PRO A 182 22.96 9.05 -24.04
N ILE A 183 21.86 9.74 -23.78
CA ILE A 183 20.96 10.23 -24.82
C ILE A 183 21.77 11.25 -25.63
N GLN A 184 22.31 10.83 -26.78
CA GLN A 184 22.71 11.77 -27.81
C GLN A 184 21.44 12.46 -28.31
N ARG A 185 21.21 13.68 -27.80
CA ARG A 185 20.18 14.58 -28.32
C ARG A 185 20.53 14.94 -29.75
N ASN A 186 19.99 14.19 -30.70
CA ASN A 186 20.05 14.55 -32.10
C ASN A 186 19.05 15.71 -32.31
N ARG A 187 19.60 16.92 -32.41
CA ARG A 187 18.87 18.18 -32.54
C ARG A 187 18.46 18.34 -34.00
N ASN A 188 17.39 17.66 -34.40
CA ASN A 188 16.75 17.95 -35.68
C ASN A 188 15.61 18.95 -35.45
N ASN A 189 15.73 20.07 -36.16
CA ASN A 189 14.84 21.23 -36.14
C ASN A 189 13.36 20.83 -36.08
N SER A 190 12.69 21.18 -34.99
CA SER A 190 11.26 21.44 -34.98
C SER A 190 11.11 22.88 -34.54
N GLU A 191 10.48 23.67 -35.40
CA GLU A 191 10.30 25.11 -35.24
C GLU A 191 9.67 25.41 -33.87
N VAL A 192 10.35 26.27 -33.12
CA VAL A 192 9.88 26.78 -31.83
C VAL A 192 8.82 27.83 -32.13
N LEU A 193 7.55 27.47 -31.97
CA LEU A 193 6.48 28.47 -31.87
C LEU A 193 6.73 29.30 -30.61
N HIS A 194 7.08 30.58 -30.81
CA HIS A 194 7.23 31.56 -29.74
C HIS A 194 5.93 31.64 -28.93
N ARG A 195 6.01 31.41 -27.62
CA ARG A 195 4.89 31.57 -26.68
C ARG A 195 4.86 33.01 -26.17
N ASP A 196 3.70 33.65 -26.30
CA ASP A 196 3.39 35.01 -25.85
C ASP A 196 3.41 35.09 -24.29
N PRO A 197 3.97 36.14 -23.65
CA PRO A 197 4.18 36.17 -22.19
C PRO A 197 2.94 36.44 -21.30
N GLN A 198 1.70 36.27 -21.76
CA GLN A 198 0.49 36.63 -20.98
C GLN A 198 -0.54 35.51 -20.74
N GLU A 199 -0.15 34.23 -20.76
CA GLU A 199 -1.06 33.17 -20.27
C GLU A 199 -0.88 32.92 -18.76
N GLU A 200 -1.82 33.44 -17.97
CA GLU A 200 -2.04 33.06 -16.57
C GLU A 200 -2.03 31.52 -16.44
N GLN A 201 -1.21 30.99 -15.54
CA GLN A 201 -1.13 29.57 -15.23
C GLN A 201 -2.43 29.08 -14.58
N ARG A 202 -3.43 28.73 -15.41
CA ARG A 202 -4.68 28.14 -14.95
C ARG A 202 -4.44 26.69 -14.55
N HIS A 203 -4.52 26.42 -13.26
CA HIS A 203 -4.41 25.06 -12.72
C HIS A 203 -5.59 24.20 -13.19
N THR A 204 -5.29 22.97 -13.59
CA THR A 204 -6.28 22.00 -14.07
C THR A 204 -6.15 20.74 -13.21
N ILE A 205 -7.28 20.20 -12.75
CA ILE A 205 -7.33 19.01 -11.90
C ILE A 205 -7.65 17.80 -12.79
N LEU A 206 -6.83 16.74 -12.72
CA LEU A 206 -7.09 15.46 -13.38
C LEU A 206 -7.62 14.47 -12.36
N MET A 207 -8.84 13.97 -12.58
CA MET A 207 -9.43 12.87 -11.82
C MET A 207 -9.43 11.62 -12.68
N VAL A 208 -8.97 10.50 -12.13
CA VAL A 208 -8.93 9.20 -12.82
C VAL A 208 -9.68 8.16 -11.99
N ASP A 209 -10.44 7.31 -12.66
CA ASP A 209 -11.12 6.15 -12.07
C ASP A 209 -10.97 4.92 -12.98
N ALA A 210 -11.05 3.73 -12.41
CA ALA A 210 -10.93 2.47 -13.12
C ALA A 210 -12.01 1.50 -12.67
N ALA A 211 -12.74 0.93 -13.63
CA ALA A 211 -13.76 -0.08 -13.39
C ALA A 211 -13.35 -1.41 -14.04
N VAL A 212 -13.52 -2.52 -13.31
CA VAL A 212 -13.31 -3.87 -13.84
C VAL A 212 -14.68 -4.53 -14.04
N LEU A 213 -14.93 -5.07 -15.22
CA LEU A 213 -16.19 -5.75 -15.52
C LEU A 213 -16.02 -7.27 -15.39
N ASN A 214 -16.57 -7.87 -14.34
CA ASN A 214 -16.29 -9.28 -13.96
C ASN A 214 -16.64 -10.34 -15.01
N ASN A 215 -17.35 -10.00 -16.09
CA ASN A 215 -17.77 -10.93 -17.16
C ASN A 215 -17.03 -10.71 -18.49
N THR A 216 -16.08 -9.78 -18.57
CA THR A 216 -15.25 -9.57 -19.75
C THR A 216 -13.82 -9.31 -19.29
N SER A 217 -12.79 -9.78 -20.01
CA SER A 217 -11.38 -9.40 -19.74
C SER A 217 -11.10 -7.93 -20.10
N SER A 218 -12.03 -7.02 -19.76
CA SER A 218 -11.98 -5.60 -20.10
C SER A 218 -11.97 -4.77 -18.82
N VAL A 219 -11.08 -3.78 -18.81
CA VAL A 219 -11.00 -2.74 -17.78
C VAL A 219 -11.40 -1.43 -18.43
N GLY A 220 -12.32 -0.69 -17.81
CA GLY A 220 -12.65 0.68 -18.21
C GLY A 220 -11.74 1.66 -17.47
N LEU A 221 -11.08 2.57 -18.21
CA LEU A 221 -10.44 3.75 -17.62
C LEU A 221 -11.29 4.98 -17.92
N GLY A 222 -11.63 5.71 -16.85
CA GLY A 222 -12.25 7.04 -16.93
C GLY A 222 -11.25 8.09 -16.48
N ALA A 223 -11.15 9.20 -17.23
CA ALA A 223 -10.46 10.38 -16.74
C ALA A 223 -11.27 11.64 -17.05
N ILE A 224 -11.32 12.56 -16.09
CA ILE A 224 -12.00 13.85 -16.20
C ILE A 224 -10.99 14.95 -15.88
N ILE A 225 -10.93 15.92 -16.78
CA ILE A 225 -10.13 17.14 -16.63
C ILE A 225 -11.08 18.24 -16.16
N LEU A 226 -10.81 18.79 -14.98
CA LEU A 226 -11.58 19.88 -14.38
C LEU A 226 -10.77 21.19 -14.37
N SER A 227 -11.46 22.29 -14.62
CA SER A 227 -10.95 23.64 -14.30
C SER A 227 -10.83 23.82 -12.78
N GLU A 228 -10.11 24.84 -12.34
CA GLU A 228 -10.03 25.23 -10.92
C GLU A 228 -11.41 25.38 -10.25
N ASP A 229 -12.40 25.94 -10.97
CA ASP A 229 -13.80 26.03 -10.53
C ASP A 229 -14.59 24.71 -10.57
N ARG A 230 -13.91 23.56 -10.67
CA ARG A 230 -14.50 22.21 -10.79
C ARG A 230 -15.43 22.01 -11.99
N ARG A 231 -15.34 22.85 -13.02
CA ARG A 231 -16.06 22.66 -14.29
C ARG A 231 -15.34 21.64 -15.17
N VAL A 232 -16.09 20.68 -15.72
CA VAL A 232 -15.55 19.67 -16.65
C VAL A 232 -15.09 20.35 -17.94
N ARG A 233 -13.81 20.20 -18.27
CA ARG A 233 -13.20 20.66 -19.52
C ARG A 233 -13.06 19.55 -20.55
N ALA A 234 -12.78 18.33 -20.11
CA ALA A 234 -12.75 17.16 -20.96
C ALA A 234 -13.04 15.91 -20.14
N ALA A 235 -13.58 14.89 -20.80
CA ALA A 235 -13.73 13.56 -20.24
C ALA A 235 -13.33 12.54 -21.28
N VAL A 236 -12.64 11.49 -20.85
CA VAL A 236 -12.32 10.32 -21.68
C VAL A 236 -12.75 9.07 -20.94
N CYS A 237 -13.43 8.18 -21.67
CA CYS A 237 -13.72 6.83 -21.21
C CYS A 237 -13.22 5.89 -22.30
N LYS A 238 -12.27 5.02 -21.95
CA LYS A 238 -11.73 4.04 -22.90
C LYS A 238 -11.79 2.64 -22.31
N PRO A 239 -12.55 1.72 -22.94
CA PRO A 239 -12.46 0.31 -22.59
C PRO A 239 -11.13 -0.24 -23.10
N LEU A 240 -10.32 -0.77 -22.20
CA LEU A 240 -9.14 -1.54 -22.51
C LEU A 240 -9.50 -3.02 -22.48
N LYS A 241 -9.48 -3.67 -23.64
CA LYS A 241 -9.51 -5.14 -23.71
C LYS A 241 -8.12 -5.64 -23.32
N GLY A 242 -7.99 -6.19 -22.13
CA GLY A 242 -6.77 -6.84 -21.70
C GLY A 242 -6.67 -8.22 -22.34
N ARG A 243 -5.49 -8.55 -22.89
CA ARG A 243 -5.06 -9.96 -22.85
C ARG A 243 -4.80 -10.27 -21.39
N GLN A 244 -5.34 -11.38 -20.92
CA GLN A 244 -5.18 -11.88 -19.56
C GLN A 244 -3.68 -12.13 -19.31
N ILE A 245 -2.96 -11.11 -18.88
CA ILE A 245 -1.67 -11.30 -18.23
C ILE A 245 -2.05 -11.68 -16.82
N PHE A 246 -2.07 -12.99 -16.58
CA PHE A 246 -2.16 -13.53 -15.24
C PHE A 246 -0.91 -13.06 -14.50
N ILE A 247 -1.04 -11.95 -13.80
CA ILE A 247 -0.21 -11.68 -12.63
C ILE A 247 -0.93 -12.43 -11.53
N PHE A 248 -0.65 -13.73 -11.47
CA PHE A 248 -0.94 -14.53 -10.28
C PHE A 248 -0.34 -13.84 -9.09
#